data_AF-A0A0T2ZKC8-F1
#
_entry.id   AF-A0A0T2ZKC8-F1
#
_cell.length_a   1.000
_cell.length_b   1.000
_cell.length_c   1.000
_cell.angle_alpha   90.00
_cell.angle_beta   90.00
_cell.angle_gamma   90.00
#
_symmetry.space_group_name_H-M   'P 1'
#
loop_
_entity.id
_entity.type
_entity.pdbx_description
1 polymer ?
#
loop_
_entity_poly.entity_id
_entity_poly.type
_entity_poly.pdbx_seq_one_letter_code
_entity_poly.pdbx_strand_id
1 'polypeptide(L)'
;MRKRPTKPKPPTGLSSEARALWVATNDEYSFETAADFALLRQLCETLDRLREIQVAIKTGGLMVAGSQGQMRVNPLLQAEEAARRTILAHVRALRLTSTLEI
;
A
#
# COMPACT_ATOMS: atom_id res chain seq x y z
N MET A 1 6.47 -14.25 -29.45
CA MET A 1 5.75 -13.14 -28.78
C MET A 1 5.33 -13.59 -27.38
N ARG A 2 5.72 -12.89 -26.31
CA ARG A 2 5.11 -13.12 -24.99
C ARG A 2 3.68 -12.58 -25.01
N LYS A 3 2.71 -13.39 -24.61
CA LYS A 3 1.30 -12.99 -24.56
C LYS A 3 1.13 -11.97 -23.42
N ARG A 4 0.55 -10.80 -23.70
CA ARG A 4 0.27 -9.78 -22.66
C ARG A 4 -0.76 -10.36 -21.68
N PRO A 5 -0.52 -10.27 -20.35
CA PRO A 5 -1.47 -10.76 -19.36
C PRO A 5 -2.76 -9.94 -19.39
N THR A 6 -3.89 -10.61 -19.14
CA THR A 6 -5.19 -9.94 -18.98
C THR A 6 -5.28 -9.26 -17.62
N LYS A 7 -6.00 -8.13 -17.53
CA LYS A 7 -6.27 -7.43 -16.26
C LYS A 7 -6.90 -8.38 -15.25
N PRO A 8 -6.24 -8.67 -14.11
CA PRO A 8 -6.81 -9.55 -13.09
C PRO A 8 -7.94 -8.84 -12.33
N LYS A 9 -8.83 -9.65 -11.75
CA LYS A 9 -9.81 -9.14 -10.77
C LYS A 9 -9.08 -8.60 -9.54
N PRO A 10 -9.68 -7.63 -8.82
CA PRO A 10 -9.13 -7.17 -7.54
C PRO A 10 -8.89 -8.36 -6.58
N PRO A 11 -7.75 -8.38 -5.85
CA PRO A 11 -7.48 -9.37 -4.83
C PRO A 11 -8.61 -9.47 -3.80
N THR A 12 -8.90 -10.70 -3.34
CA THR A 12 -9.87 -10.94 -2.27
C THR A 12 -9.34 -10.44 -0.93
N GLY A 13 -10.20 -9.86 -0.10
CA GLY A 13 -9.84 -9.40 1.25
C GLY A 13 -9.35 -7.95 1.32
N LEU A 14 -9.22 -7.24 0.19
CA LEU A 14 -8.94 -5.81 0.19
C LEU A 14 -10.11 -5.01 0.78
N SER A 15 -9.80 -3.93 1.48
CA SER A 15 -10.79 -2.94 1.89
C SER A 15 -11.43 -2.24 0.67
N SER A 16 -12.50 -1.49 0.90
CA SER A 16 -13.12 -0.66 -0.14
C SER A 16 -12.14 0.38 -0.72
N GLU A 17 -11.30 0.99 0.11
CA GLU A 17 -10.30 1.97 -0.30
C GLU A 17 -9.23 1.33 -1.20
N ALA A 18 -8.61 0.23 -0.75
CA ALA A 18 -7.59 -0.47 -1.52
C ALA A 18 -8.15 -1.07 -2.82
N ARG A 19 -9.41 -1.53 -2.80
CA ARG A 19 -10.09 -1.98 -4.02
C ARG A 19 -10.35 -0.84 -5.00
N ALA A 20 -10.72 0.35 -4.51
CA ALA A 20 -10.88 1.53 -5.37
C ALA A 20 -9.55 1.93 -6.01
N LEU A 21 -8.45 1.91 -5.26
CA LEU A 21 -7.11 2.13 -5.81
C LEU A 21 -6.77 1.11 -6.91
N TRP A 22 -6.98 -0.18 -6.66
CA TRP A 22 -6.76 -1.23 -7.67
C TRP A 22 -7.53 -0.95 -8.96
N VAL A 23 -8.82 -0.60 -8.85
CA VAL A 23 -9.68 -0.35 -10.02
C VAL A 23 -9.18 0.88 -10.78
N ALA A 24 -9.04 2.01 -10.09
CA ALA A 24 -8.62 3.28 -10.69
C ALA A 24 -7.26 3.15 -11.38
N THR A 25 -6.26 2.55 -10.72
CA THR A 25 -4.93 2.39 -11.31
C THR A 25 -4.95 1.49 -12.55
N ASN A 26 -5.75 0.42 -12.57
CA ASN A 26 -5.87 -0.42 -13.76
C ASN A 26 -6.78 0.17 -14.84
N ASP A 27 -7.53 1.24 -14.56
CA ASP A 27 -8.33 1.97 -15.55
C ASP A 27 -7.50 3.09 -16.19
N GLU A 28 -6.63 3.73 -15.42
CA GLU A 28 -5.77 4.83 -15.87
C GLU A 28 -4.45 4.34 -16.51
N TYR A 29 -3.87 3.24 -16.02
CA TYR A 29 -2.57 2.74 -16.46
C TYR A 29 -2.67 1.37 -17.15
N SER A 30 -1.83 1.18 -18.16
CA SER A 30 -1.67 -0.10 -18.85
C SER A 30 -0.42 -0.84 -18.36
N PHE A 31 -0.61 -2.04 -17.82
CA PHE A 31 0.47 -2.92 -17.37
C PHE A 31 0.82 -3.97 -18.42
N GLU A 32 2.11 -4.25 -18.56
CA GLU A 32 2.62 -5.14 -19.61
C GLU A 32 2.98 -6.53 -19.10
N THR A 33 3.26 -6.64 -17.80
CA THR A 33 3.78 -7.86 -17.19
C THR A 33 2.96 -8.30 -15.98
N ALA A 34 3.02 -9.60 -15.68
CA ALA A 34 2.41 -10.14 -14.47
C ALA A 34 3.06 -9.58 -13.19
N ALA A 35 4.32 -9.17 -13.27
CA ALA A 35 5.05 -8.56 -12.16
C ALA A 35 4.45 -7.18 -11.79
N ASP A 36 4.00 -6.41 -12.76
CA ASP A 36 3.33 -5.12 -12.51
C ASP A 36 2.06 -5.32 -11.69
N PHE A 37 1.22 -6.30 -12.07
CA PHE A 37 0.02 -6.63 -11.30
C PHE A 37 0.33 -7.14 -9.89
N ALA A 38 1.44 -7.87 -9.72
CA ALA A 38 1.90 -8.30 -8.40
C ALA A 38 2.33 -7.10 -7.53
N LEU A 39 3.04 -6.13 -8.10
CA LEU A 39 3.43 -4.90 -7.42
C LEU A 39 2.20 -4.04 -7.06
N LEU A 40 1.22 -3.92 -7.96
CA LEU A 40 -0.03 -3.22 -7.66
C LEU A 40 -0.80 -3.90 -6.52
N ARG A 41 -0.78 -5.24 -6.47
CA ARG A 41 -1.39 -5.99 -5.37
C ARG A 41 -0.70 -5.66 -4.04
N GLN A 42 0.63 -5.72 -4.01
CA GLN A 42 1.41 -5.39 -2.82
C GLN A 42 1.19 -3.94 -2.36
N LEU A 43 1.07 -2.99 -3.30
CA LEU A 43 0.69 -1.61 -3.01
C LEU A 43 -0.66 -1.51 -2.30
N CYS A 44 -1.68 -2.19 -2.82
CA CYS A 44 -3.03 -2.20 -2.24
C CYS A 44 -3.05 -2.83 -0.85
N GLU A 45 -2.39 -3.98 -0.68
CA GLU A 45 -2.30 -4.67 0.62
C GLU A 45 -1.50 -3.84 1.65
N THR A 46 -0.46 -3.13 1.20
CA THR A 46 0.31 -2.23 2.08
C THR A 46 -0.51 -1.00 2.50
N LEU A 47 -1.37 -0.47 1.61
CA LEU A 47 -2.30 0.59 1.97
C LEU A 47 -3.28 0.14 3.06
N ASP A 48 -3.89 -1.04 2.91
CA ASP A 48 -4.78 -1.59 3.94
C ASP A 48 -4.06 -1.71 5.29
N ARG A 49 -2.85 -2.27 5.28
CA ARG A 49 -2.03 -2.37 6.49
C ARG A 49 -1.72 -1.00 7.11
N LEU A 50 -1.40 0.00 6.28
CA LEU A 50 -1.15 1.36 6.73
C LEU A 50 -2.39 1.94 7.42
N ARG A 51 -3.59 1.70 6.89
CA ARG A 51 -4.85 2.16 7.51
C ARG A 51 -5.10 1.51 8.86
N GLU A 52 -4.89 0.20 8.97
CA GLU A 52 -4.97 -0.50 10.26
C GLU A 52 -4.02 0.10 11.30
N ILE A 53 -2.76 0.33 10.91
CA ILE A 53 -1.74 0.94 11.77
C ILE A 53 -2.17 2.34 12.20
N GLN A 54 -2.68 3.17 11.30
CA GLN A 54 -3.14 4.53 11.60
C GLN A 54 -4.31 4.53 12.58
N VAL A 55 -5.28 3.61 12.43
CA VAL A 55 -6.39 3.46 13.38
C VAL A 55 -5.87 3.03 14.75
N ALA A 56 -4.93 2.09 14.80
CA ALA A 56 -4.33 1.62 16.04
C ALA A 56 -3.52 2.72 16.74
N ILE A 57 -2.72 3.52 16.02
CA ILE A 57 -2.01 4.68 16.58
C ILE A 57 -2.99 5.74 17.07
N LYS A 58 -4.05 6.04 16.31
CA LYS A 58 -5.08 7.01 16.72
C LYS A 58 -5.76 6.60 18.02
N THR A 59 -5.95 5.30 18.23
CA THR A 59 -6.59 4.75 19.43
C THR A 59 -5.62 4.63 20.61
N GLY A 60 -4.39 4.16 20.36
CA GLY A 60 -3.38 3.88 21.39
C GLY A 60 -2.48 5.07 21.75
N GLY A 61 -2.49 6.13 20.95
CA GLY A 61 -1.66 7.31 21.13
C GLY A 61 -0.21 7.14 20.67
N LEU A 62 0.56 8.21 20.80
CA LEU A 62 1.98 8.27 20.38
C LEU A 62 2.94 7.58 21.38
N MET A 63 2.47 7.39 22.62
CA MET A 63 3.23 6.78 23.71
C MET A 63 2.41 5.64 24.30
N VAL A 64 3.03 4.48 24.51
CA VAL A 64 2.39 3.30 25.09
C VAL A 64 3.17 2.83 26.31
N ALA A 65 2.48 2.22 27.27
CA ALA A 65 3.12 1.61 28.42
C ALA A 65 3.88 0.35 27.98
N GLY A 66 5.16 0.26 28.38
CA GLY A 66 5.96 -0.95 28.26
C GLY A 66 5.56 -2.00 29.30
N SER A 67 6.16 -3.18 29.22
CA SER A 67 5.86 -4.31 30.11
C SER A 67 6.10 -4.05 31.60
N GLN A 68 6.88 -3.02 31.95
CA GLN A 68 7.14 -2.60 33.33
C GLN A 68 6.46 -1.25 33.66
N GLY A 69 5.49 -0.80 32.85
CA GLY A 69 4.75 0.45 33.05
C GLY A 69 5.48 1.72 32.59
N GLN A 70 6.70 1.61 32.07
CA GLN A 70 7.45 2.75 31.52
C GLN A 70 6.83 3.23 30.20
N MET A 71 6.58 4.53 30.06
CA MET A 71 6.08 5.09 28.80
C MET A 71 7.17 5.05 27.73
N ARG A 72 6.85 4.50 26.56
CA ARG A 72 7.74 4.43 25.39
C ARG A 72 7.01 4.89 24.14
N VAL A 73 7.76 5.35 23.15
CA VAL A 73 7.25 5.68 21.82
C VAL A 73 6.51 4.46 21.26
N ASN A 74 5.33 4.68 20.70
CA ASN A 74 4.51 3.62 20.12
C ASN A 74 5.26 2.93 18.97
N PRO A 75 5.55 1.61 19.04
CA PRO A 75 6.31 0.90 18.01
C PRO A 75 5.61 0.93 16.64
N LEU A 76 4.29 1.14 16.61
CA LEU A 76 3.54 1.27 15.37
C LEU A 76 3.94 2.49 14.54
N LEU A 77 4.55 3.53 15.14
CA LEU A 77 5.07 4.68 14.39
C LEU A 77 6.17 4.27 13.42
N GLN A 78 7.04 3.34 13.81
CA GLN A 78 8.08 2.80 12.93
C GLN A 78 7.46 1.93 11.83
N ALA A 79 6.42 1.16 12.15
CA ALA A 79 5.69 0.36 11.18
C ALA A 79 4.94 1.24 10.15
N GLU A 80 4.37 2.37 10.58
CA GLU A 80 3.72 3.35 9.72
C GLU A 80 4.72 3.93 8.71
N GLU A 81 5.87 4.39 9.19
CA GLU A 81 6.92 4.94 8.34
C GLU A 81 7.44 3.90 7.33
N ALA A 82 7.64 2.65 7.76
CA ALA A 82 8.03 1.57 6.86
C ALA A 82 6.97 1.30 5.78
N ALA A 83 5.69 1.27 6.15
CA ALA A 83 4.59 1.10 5.20
C ALA A 83 4.52 2.25 4.17
N ARG A 84 4.69 3.51 4.62
CA ARG A 84 4.74 4.68 3.72
C ARG A 84 5.90 4.60 2.73
N ARG A 85 7.09 4.19 3.18
CA ARG A 85 8.25 3.98 2.30
C ARG A 85 8.00 2.88 1.28
N THR A 86 7.40 1.77 1.71
CA THR A 86 7.03 0.66 0.82
C THR A 86 6.02 1.10 -0.23
N ILE A 87 4.98 1.86 0.15
CA ILE A 87 4.03 2.44 -0.80
C ILE A 87 4.75 3.30 -1.84
N LEU A 88 5.63 4.21 -1.40
CA LEU A 88 6.39 5.07 -2.31
C LEU A 88 7.29 4.26 -3.27
N ALA A 89 7.90 3.18 -2.78
CA ALA A 89 8.71 2.28 -3.61
C ALA A 89 7.88 1.59 -4.69
N HIS A 90 6.69 1.07 -4.35
CA HIS A 90 5.78 0.45 -5.33
C HIS A 90 5.26 1.46 -6.35
N VAL A 91 4.85 2.65 -5.91
CA VAL A 91 4.41 3.75 -6.78
C VAL A 91 5.48 4.11 -7.80
N ARG A 92 6.75 4.19 -7.37
CA ARG A 92 7.89 4.44 -8.27
C ARG A 92 8.16 3.28 -9.22
N ALA A 93 8.15 2.04 -8.72
CA ALA A 93 8.36 0.85 -9.53
C ALA A 93 7.29 0.71 -10.64
N LEU A 94 6.04 1.07 -10.32
CA LEU A 94 4.90 1.10 -11.24
C LEU A 94 4.82 2.39 -12.08
N ARG A 95 5.70 3.37 -11.83
CA ARG A 95 5.76 4.66 -12.55
C ARG A 95 4.46 5.47 -12.51
N LEU A 96 3.68 5.36 -11.44
CA LEU A 96 2.37 6.01 -11.31
C LEU A 96 2.44 7.53 -11.12
N THR A 97 3.64 8.11 -10.93
CA THR A 97 3.85 9.56 -10.75
C THR A 97 4.29 10.26 -12.03
N SER A 98 4.45 9.54 -13.13
CA SER A 98 4.91 10.14 -14.39
C SER A 98 3.73 10.80 -15.10
N THR A 99 3.54 12.11 -14.87
CA THR A 99 2.82 12.94 -15.83
C THR A 99 3.65 12.92 -17.12
N LEU A 100 3.09 12.39 -18.22
CA LEU A 100 3.73 12.50 -19.52
C LEU A 100 3.83 14.00 -19.87
N GLU A 101 5.05 14.55 -19.90
CA GLU A 101 5.28 15.81 -20.61
C GLU A 101 4.93 15.57 -22.09
N ILE A 102 4.03 16.41 -22.60
CA ILE A 102 3.58 16.46 -23.99
C ILE A 102 4.69 17.06 -24.85
#